data_AF-A0A5R9C7B3-F1
#
_entry.id   AF-A0A5R9C7B3-F1
#
_cell.length_a   1.000
_cell.length_b   1.000
_cell.length_c   1.000
_cell.angle_alpha   90.00
_cell.angle_beta   90.00
_cell.angle_gamma   90.00
#
_symmetry.space_group_name_H-M   'P 1'
#
loop_
_entity.id
_entity.type
_entity.pdbx_description
1 polymer ?
#
loop_
_entity_poly.entity_id
_entity_poly.type
_entity_poly.pdbx_seq_one_letter_code
_entity_poly.pdbx_strand_id
1 'polypeptide(L)'
;MKKVALINWLLGSVLMISGCSLVSVTDKSDKKQMDTMNVEKSKKEEAVSQKKTDLIDFEEEFQPPHFQVEDFSISNTVDEKMHITIDYTFDQELFDFMKSNSPEYYYLIEYPTQLVENTNLVKSDIIKGVELDESSTQMTYSIEIEEEIPEGFDIDSLMKEPTGFQLFILNKDKDPIHIIDDIYYYSDYDPDLSQTIVE
;
A
#
# COMPACT_ATOMS: atom_id res chain seq x y z
N MET A 1 54.34 -33.70 22.73
CA MET A 1 54.80 -32.42 23.32
C MET A 1 53.57 -31.58 23.64
N LYS A 2 53.46 -31.13 24.90
CA LYS A 2 52.39 -30.29 25.42
C LYS A 2 52.55 -28.86 24.91
N LYS A 3 51.45 -28.16 24.59
CA LYS A 3 51.08 -26.87 25.19
C LYS A 3 49.56 -26.68 25.11
N VAL A 4 48.97 -26.64 26.30
CA VAL A 4 47.62 -26.17 26.61
C VAL A 4 47.71 -24.65 26.73
N ALA A 5 46.72 -23.92 26.20
CA ALA A 5 46.47 -22.54 26.57
C ALA A 5 45.00 -22.40 26.97
N LEU A 6 44.78 -22.35 28.28
CA LEU A 6 43.58 -21.85 28.94
C LEU A 6 43.65 -20.32 28.88
N ILE A 7 42.52 -19.66 28.60
CA ILE A 7 42.15 -18.39 29.23
C ILE A 7 40.64 -18.38 29.38
N ASN A 8 40.23 -18.21 30.64
CA ASN A 8 38.89 -18.06 31.15
C ASN A 8 38.82 -16.66 31.76
N TRP A 9 37.86 -15.82 31.38
CA TRP A 9 37.38 -14.73 32.25
C TRP A 9 35.93 -14.34 31.93
N LEU A 10 34.99 -14.90 32.71
CA LEU A 10 33.90 -14.23 33.49
C LEU A 10 33.96 -12.68 33.51
N LEU A 11 32.91 -11.83 33.59
CA LEU A 11 31.49 -11.78 34.02
C LEU A 11 30.89 -10.54 33.27
N GLY A 12 29.62 -10.44 32.87
CA GLY A 12 28.41 -10.38 33.69
C GLY A 12 27.98 -8.92 34.01
N SER A 13 26.87 -8.44 33.41
CA SER A 13 25.99 -7.37 33.95
C SER A 13 24.74 -7.26 33.04
N VAL A 14 23.62 -7.94 33.34
CA VAL A 14 22.48 -7.55 34.20
C VAL A 14 21.81 -6.21 33.81
N LEU A 15 20.66 -6.38 33.14
CA LEU A 15 19.38 -5.65 33.14
C LEU A 15 19.26 -4.31 33.90
N MET A 16 18.62 -3.33 33.22
CA MET A 16 17.63 -2.45 33.84
C MET A 16 16.43 -2.30 32.90
N ILE A 17 15.33 -2.96 33.27
CA ILE A 17 13.99 -2.70 32.74
C ILE A 17 13.44 -1.55 33.57
N SER A 18 13.26 -0.38 32.97
CA SER A 18 12.59 0.75 33.61
C SER A 18 11.10 0.45 33.65
N GLY A 19 10.57 0.28 34.87
CA GLY A 19 9.22 -0.18 35.14
C GLY A 19 8.12 0.83 34.86
N CYS A 20 6.93 0.28 34.64
CA CYS A 20 5.64 0.96 34.74
C CYS A 20 5.49 1.63 36.11
N SER A 21 5.00 2.87 36.13
CA SER A 21 4.27 3.40 37.29
C SER A 21 2.81 3.57 36.88
N LEU A 22 2.02 2.56 37.24
CA LEU A 22 0.58 2.60 37.31
C LEU A 22 0.27 3.16 38.70
N VAL A 23 -0.15 4.42 38.79
CA VAL A 23 -0.70 5.01 40.01
C VAL A 23 -2.14 5.42 39.77
N SER A 24 -2.96 4.90 40.66
CA SER A 24 -4.41 4.89 40.79
C SER A 24 -5.07 6.26 40.93
N VAL A 25 -6.28 6.33 40.39
CA VAL A 25 -7.35 7.28 40.73
C VAL A 25 -7.69 7.18 42.23
N THR A 26 -7.83 8.32 42.93
CA THR A 26 -9.04 8.75 43.69
C THR A 26 -8.72 9.91 44.68
N ASP A 27 -9.28 11.08 44.36
CA ASP A 27 -9.92 12.12 45.18
C ASP A 27 -9.47 12.55 46.61
N LYS A 28 -9.48 13.90 46.74
CA LYS A 28 -9.94 14.75 47.88
C LYS A 28 -9.06 14.95 49.13
N SER A 29 -8.43 16.13 49.22
CA SER A 29 -8.92 17.28 50.03
C SER A 29 -7.81 18.14 50.67
N ASP A 30 -7.92 19.44 50.39
CA ASP A 30 -7.67 20.62 51.24
C ASP A 30 -6.28 20.95 51.85
N LYS A 31 -5.79 22.11 51.38
CA LYS A 31 -5.48 23.35 52.13
C LYS A 31 -4.03 23.83 52.28
N LYS A 32 -3.87 25.07 51.79
CA LYS A 32 -2.97 26.18 52.18
C LYS A 32 -1.48 26.06 51.80
N GLN A 33 -0.75 27.12 51.44
CA GLN A 33 -1.01 28.52 51.06
C GLN A 33 0.39 29.10 50.72
N MET A 34 0.48 29.88 49.63
CA MET A 34 1.50 30.88 49.29
C MET A 34 3.00 30.50 49.40
N ASP A 35 3.70 30.54 48.26
CA ASP A 35 4.49 31.75 48.00
C ASP A 35 4.64 32.04 46.51
N THR A 36 4.69 33.34 46.22
CA THR A 36 4.62 33.92 44.88
C THR A 36 6.02 34.10 44.32
N MET A 37 6.27 33.65 43.10
CA MET A 37 7.22 34.36 42.23
C MET A 37 6.68 34.39 40.79
N ASN A 38 6.30 35.60 40.42
CA ASN A 38 5.83 36.03 39.12
C ASN A 38 7.04 36.15 38.17
N VAL A 39 7.02 35.42 37.05
CA VAL A 39 7.65 35.89 35.80
C VAL A 39 6.63 35.69 34.69
N GLU A 40 6.05 36.83 34.31
CA GLU A 40 5.11 37.00 33.22
C GLU A 40 5.82 36.93 31.86
N LYS A 41 5.08 36.41 30.86
CA LYS A 41 5.26 36.55 29.40
C LYS A 41 6.51 35.92 28.76
N SER A 42 6.28 34.93 27.90
CA SER A 42 5.91 35.29 26.52
C SER A 42 5.21 34.14 25.78
N LYS A 43 4.13 34.52 25.09
CA LYS A 43 3.47 33.76 24.03
C LYS A 43 4.49 33.29 23.00
N LYS A 44 4.43 32.00 22.68
CA LYS A 44 4.38 31.58 21.28
C LYS A 44 3.62 30.27 21.21
N GLU A 45 2.31 30.41 20.99
CA GLU A 45 1.55 29.43 20.23
C GLU A 45 2.28 29.25 18.90
N GLU A 46 3.17 28.27 18.81
CA GLU A 46 3.38 27.60 17.54
C GLU A 46 2.24 26.61 17.42
N ALA A 47 1.09 27.17 17.02
CA ALA A 47 0.22 26.49 16.09
C ALA A 47 1.12 26.07 14.93
N VAL A 48 1.65 24.85 15.02
CA VAL A 48 1.99 24.08 13.85
C VAL A 48 0.64 23.87 13.17
N SER A 49 0.23 24.91 12.44
CA SER A 49 -0.54 24.74 11.24
C SER A 49 0.37 23.86 10.39
N GLN A 50 0.22 22.55 10.60
CA GLN A 50 0.38 21.61 9.52
C GLN A 50 -0.47 22.25 8.43
N LYS A 51 0.20 22.87 7.47
CA LYS A 51 -0.25 22.78 6.11
C LYS A 51 -0.42 21.27 5.90
N LYS A 52 -1.62 20.78 6.20
CA LYS A 52 -2.28 19.83 5.33
C LYS A 52 -2.26 20.59 4.00
N THR A 53 -1.15 20.43 3.27
CA THR A 53 -1.21 20.50 1.82
C THR A 53 -2.42 19.64 1.54
N ASP A 54 -3.44 20.21 0.93
CA ASP A 54 -4.65 19.49 0.56
C ASP A 54 -4.20 18.33 -0.35
N LEU A 55 -3.78 17.23 0.28
CA LEU A 55 -3.67 15.93 -0.32
C LEU A 55 -5.13 15.62 -0.56
N ILE A 56 -5.54 15.81 -1.80
CA ILE A 56 -6.81 15.28 -2.26
C ILE A 56 -6.68 13.79 -1.96
N ASP A 57 -7.45 13.35 -0.98
CA ASP A 57 -7.50 11.98 -0.53
C ASP A 57 -8.56 11.31 -1.39
N PHE A 58 -8.12 10.49 -2.34
CA PHE A 58 -8.98 9.89 -3.36
C PHE A 58 -8.98 8.37 -3.28
N GLU A 59 -8.57 7.83 -2.13
CA GLU A 59 -8.61 6.40 -1.82
C GLU A 59 -10.01 5.80 -2.02
N GLU A 60 -11.06 6.51 -1.59
CA GLU A 60 -12.45 6.04 -1.71
C GLU A 60 -12.90 5.92 -3.18
N GLU A 61 -12.33 6.72 -4.08
CA GLU A 61 -12.69 6.76 -5.51
C GLU A 61 -12.18 5.53 -6.28
N PHE A 62 -11.22 4.78 -5.75
CA PHE A 62 -10.67 3.58 -6.39
C PHE A 62 -11.34 2.27 -5.93
N GLN A 63 -12.42 2.37 -5.16
CA GLN A 63 -13.21 1.21 -4.73
C GLN A 63 -14.28 0.87 -5.78
N PRO A 64 -14.76 -0.39 -5.85
CA PRO A 64 -15.97 -0.70 -6.60
C PRO A 64 -17.13 0.22 -6.18
N PRO A 65 -17.95 0.72 -7.12
CA PRO A 65 -17.97 0.41 -8.55
C PRO A 65 -17.10 1.34 -9.42
N HIS A 66 -16.33 2.26 -8.83
CA HIS A 66 -15.71 3.37 -9.53
C HIS A 66 -14.46 2.99 -10.33
N PHE A 67 -13.71 1.98 -9.85
CA PHE A 67 -12.60 1.35 -10.56
C PHE A 67 -12.92 -0.12 -10.83
N GLN A 68 -13.08 -0.50 -12.10
CA GLN A 68 -13.37 -1.87 -12.50
C GLN A 68 -12.19 -2.45 -13.27
N VAL A 69 -11.75 -3.66 -12.93
CA VAL A 69 -10.88 -4.44 -13.81
C VAL A 69 -11.78 -5.25 -14.73
N GLU A 70 -11.63 -5.04 -16.03
CA GLU A 70 -12.43 -5.67 -17.08
C GLU A 70 -11.83 -7.00 -17.53
N ASP A 71 -10.49 -7.05 -17.62
CA ASP A 71 -9.75 -8.26 -17.97
C ASP A 71 -8.40 -8.27 -17.27
N PHE A 72 -7.98 -9.47 -16.86
CA PHE A 72 -6.66 -9.72 -16.33
C PHE A 72 -6.08 -10.96 -16.98
N SER A 73 -4.94 -10.80 -17.66
CA SER A 73 -4.32 -11.91 -18.36
C SER A 73 -2.81 -11.92 -18.20
N ILE A 74 -2.29 -13.16 -18.26
CA ILE A 74 -0.87 -13.45 -18.26
C ILE A 74 -0.58 -14.25 -19.51
N SER A 75 0.47 -13.86 -20.23
CA SER A 75 0.95 -14.59 -21.39
C SER A 75 2.47 -14.74 -21.37
N ASN A 76 2.97 -15.74 -22.10
CA ASN A 76 4.39 -15.93 -22.32
C ASN A 76 4.74 -15.53 -23.75
N THR A 77 5.89 -14.88 -23.93
CA THR A 77 6.46 -14.63 -25.25
C THR A 77 7.52 -15.65 -25.62
N VAL A 78 7.90 -15.67 -26.90
CA VAL A 78 8.93 -16.58 -27.44
C VAL A 78 10.29 -16.37 -26.76
N ASP A 79 10.50 -15.24 -26.11
CA ASP A 79 11.75 -14.82 -25.45
C ASP A 79 11.75 -15.07 -23.92
N GLU A 80 10.93 -15.99 -23.42
CA GLU A 80 10.85 -16.35 -21.98
C GLU A 80 10.50 -15.18 -21.05
N LYS A 81 9.73 -14.22 -21.56
CA LYS A 81 9.17 -13.12 -20.75
C LYS A 81 7.72 -13.38 -20.42
N MET A 82 7.36 -13.10 -19.17
CA MET A 82 5.98 -12.99 -18.72
C MET A 82 5.45 -11.62 -19.12
N HIS A 83 4.28 -11.61 -19.75
CA HIS A 83 3.53 -10.41 -20.07
C HIS A 83 2.27 -10.41 -19.24
N ILE A 84 2.07 -9.36 -18.46
CA ILE A 84 0.88 -9.16 -17.63
C ILE A 84 0.11 -7.98 -18.21
N THR A 85 -1.18 -8.19 -18.45
CA THR A 85 -2.11 -7.16 -18.95
C THR A 85 -3.28 -7.01 -17.98
N ILE A 86 -3.55 -5.78 -17.56
CA ILE A 86 -4.72 -5.43 -16.75
C ILE A 86 -5.50 -4.35 -17.50
N ASP A 87 -6.64 -4.72 -18.07
CA ASP A 87 -7.57 -3.78 -18.68
C ASP A 87 -8.56 -3.31 -17.61
N TYR A 88 -8.74 -1.99 -17.49
CA TYR A 88 -9.59 -1.39 -16.46
C TYR A 88 -10.41 -0.21 -16.98
N THR A 89 -11.51 0.06 -16.29
CA THR A 89 -12.44 1.16 -16.57
C THR A 89 -12.60 2.04 -15.34
N PHE A 90 -12.57 3.35 -15.55
CA PHE A 90 -13.13 4.31 -14.60
C PHE A 90 -14.61 4.50 -14.89
N ASP A 91 -15.44 4.46 -13.86
CA ASP A 91 -16.81 4.93 -14.00
C ASP A 91 -16.84 6.46 -14.20
N GLN A 92 -18.04 7.02 -14.38
CA GLN A 92 -18.18 8.45 -14.63
C GLN A 92 -17.70 9.32 -13.46
N GLU A 93 -17.91 8.88 -12.22
CA GLU A 93 -17.57 9.65 -11.03
C GLU A 93 -16.05 9.73 -10.85
N LEU A 94 -15.36 8.60 -10.88
CA LEU A 94 -13.89 8.57 -10.83
C LEU A 94 -13.29 9.26 -12.05
N PHE A 95 -13.84 9.07 -13.25
CA PHE A 95 -13.33 9.74 -14.45
C PHE A 95 -13.40 11.28 -14.33
N ASP A 96 -14.54 11.82 -13.90
CA ASP A 96 -14.72 13.26 -13.73
C ASP A 96 -13.84 13.81 -12.60
N PHE A 97 -13.66 13.04 -11.53
CA PHE A 97 -12.74 13.35 -10.44
C PHE A 97 -11.29 13.44 -10.94
N MET A 98 -10.81 12.41 -11.63
CA MET A 98 -9.45 12.31 -12.15
C MET A 98 -9.16 13.42 -13.16
N LYS A 99 -10.16 13.76 -13.98
CA LYS A 99 -10.11 14.86 -14.96
C LYS A 99 -10.07 16.25 -14.32
N SER A 100 -10.84 16.46 -13.25
CA SER A 100 -10.96 17.78 -12.59
C SER A 100 -9.79 18.10 -11.67
N ASN A 101 -9.22 17.06 -11.04
CA ASN A 101 -8.19 17.21 -10.02
C ASN A 101 -6.79 16.86 -10.53
N SER A 102 -6.70 16.13 -11.65
CA SER A 102 -5.45 15.62 -12.25
C SER A 102 -4.45 15.11 -11.21
N PRO A 103 -4.86 14.20 -10.30
CA PRO A 103 -3.95 13.71 -9.27
C PRO A 103 -2.82 12.89 -9.91
N GLU A 104 -1.64 12.98 -9.31
CA GLU A 104 -0.54 12.08 -9.65
C GLU A 104 -0.67 10.79 -8.83
N TYR A 105 -0.69 9.66 -9.52
CA TYR A 105 -0.89 8.33 -8.94
C TYR A 105 -0.15 7.26 -9.75
N TYR A 106 0.01 6.08 -9.15
CA TYR A 106 0.81 5.00 -9.71
C TYR A 106 0.20 3.63 -9.45
N TYR A 107 0.62 2.64 -10.23
CA TYR A 107 0.33 1.23 -10.06
C TYR A 107 1.58 0.45 -9.68
N LEU A 108 1.41 -0.61 -8.90
CA LEU A 108 2.45 -1.56 -8.52
C LEU A 108 1.81 -2.93 -8.33
N ILE A 109 2.35 -3.97 -8.96
CA ILE A 109 1.88 -5.34 -8.75
C ILE A 109 2.77 -6.02 -7.73
N GLU A 110 2.18 -6.68 -6.73
CA GLU A 110 2.87 -7.68 -5.92
C GLU A 110 2.56 -9.07 -6.46
N TYR A 111 3.61 -9.87 -6.63
CA TYR A 111 3.52 -11.16 -7.29
C TYR A 111 3.16 -12.30 -6.33
N PRO A 112 2.46 -13.35 -6.81
CA PRO A 112 2.07 -14.46 -5.98
C PRO A 112 3.28 -15.24 -5.48
N THR A 113 3.15 -15.87 -4.32
CA THR A 113 4.23 -16.64 -3.66
C THR A 113 4.89 -17.64 -4.61
N GLN A 114 4.12 -18.30 -5.47
CA GLN A 114 4.65 -19.25 -6.45
C GLN A 114 5.66 -18.62 -7.43
N LEU A 115 5.51 -17.35 -7.78
CA LEU A 115 6.50 -16.65 -8.60
C LEU A 115 7.71 -16.25 -7.74
N VAL A 116 7.44 -15.65 -6.58
CA VAL A 116 8.48 -15.15 -5.66
C VAL A 116 9.48 -16.24 -5.26
N GLU A 117 8.99 -17.44 -4.93
CA GLU A 117 9.81 -18.58 -4.50
C GLU A 117 10.77 -19.08 -5.59
N ASN A 118 10.45 -18.83 -6.86
CA ASN A 118 11.21 -19.35 -8.00
C ASN A 118 12.08 -18.28 -8.70
N THR A 119 11.73 -16.99 -8.59
CA THR A 119 12.37 -15.92 -9.39
C THR A 119 12.99 -14.81 -8.55
N ASN A 120 12.69 -14.73 -7.24
CA ASN A 120 12.94 -13.56 -6.38
C ASN A 120 12.26 -12.26 -6.85
N LEU A 121 11.41 -12.31 -7.88
CA LEU A 121 10.59 -11.17 -8.28
C LEU A 121 9.45 -11.04 -7.28
N VAL A 122 9.52 -10.00 -6.45
CA VAL A 122 8.49 -9.74 -5.43
C VAL A 122 7.41 -8.81 -5.96
N LYS A 123 7.82 -7.78 -6.72
CA LYS A 123 6.93 -6.74 -7.25
C LYS A 123 7.37 -6.30 -8.63
N SER A 124 6.44 -5.74 -9.40
CA SER A 124 6.73 -5.05 -10.65
C SER A 124 7.49 -3.75 -10.43
N ASP A 125 7.93 -3.15 -11.52
CA ASP A 125 8.21 -1.71 -11.53
C ASP A 125 6.94 -0.89 -11.21
N ILE A 126 7.15 0.32 -10.68
CA ILE A 126 6.07 1.28 -10.42
C ILE A 126 5.69 1.97 -11.73
N ILE A 127 4.43 1.91 -12.09
CA ILE A 127 3.90 2.43 -13.36
C ILE A 127 3.10 3.69 -13.08
N LYS A 128 3.38 4.79 -13.79
CA LYS A 128 2.58 6.01 -13.64
C LYS A 128 1.18 5.79 -14.22
N GLY A 129 0.16 6.19 -13.47
CA GLY A 129 -1.21 6.20 -13.95
C GLY A 129 -1.43 7.20 -15.08
N VAL A 130 -2.56 7.06 -15.79
CA VAL A 130 -2.89 7.93 -16.92
C VAL A 130 -3.21 9.35 -16.44
N GLU A 131 -2.70 10.36 -17.15
CA GLU A 131 -2.99 11.76 -16.85
C GLU A 131 -4.19 12.21 -17.67
N LEU A 132 -5.25 12.66 -16.99
CA LEU A 132 -6.48 13.13 -17.62
C LEU A 132 -6.55 14.65 -17.63
N ASP A 133 -7.04 15.18 -18.75
CA ASP A 133 -7.26 16.60 -18.98
C ASP A 133 -8.69 16.88 -19.45
N GLU A 134 -9.05 18.16 -19.58
CA GLU A 134 -10.37 18.61 -20.01
C GLU A 134 -10.84 18.01 -21.36
N SER A 135 -9.89 17.60 -22.22
CA SER A 135 -10.18 17.02 -23.54
C SER A 135 -10.34 15.50 -23.53
N SER A 136 -9.98 14.84 -22.43
CA SER A 136 -10.05 13.39 -22.28
C SER A 136 -11.50 12.91 -22.35
N THR A 137 -11.73 11.83 -23.11
CA THR A 137 -13.04 11.16 -23.30
C THR A 137 -13.00 9.64 -23.16
N GLN A 138 -11.79 9.05 -23.18
CA GLN A 138 -11.60 7.62 -22.99
C GLN A 138 -11.69 7.32 -21.49
N MET A 139 -12.36 6.25 -21.09
CA MET A 139 -12.50 5.84 -19.69
C MET A 139 -11.90 4.45 -19.42
N THR A 140 -11.49 3.76 -20.48
CA THR A 140 -10.89 2.42 -20.44
C THR A 140 -9.40 2.51 -20.73
N TYR A 141 -8.58 1.76 -20.01
CA TYR A 141 -7.12 1.83 -20.09
C TYR A 141 -6.51 0.45 -19.85
N SER A 142 -5.21 0.33 -20.10
CA SER A 142 -4.47 -0.92 -19.91
C SER A 142 -3.16 -0.67 -19.20
N ILE A 143 -2.81 -1.58 -18.29
CA ILE A 143 -1.49 -1.69 -17.67
C ILE A 143 -0.78 -2.87 -18.34
N GLU A 144 0.40 -2.61 -18.92
CA GLU A 144 1.25 -3.63 -19.53
C GLU A 144 2.56 -3.76 -18.76
N ILE A 145 2.89 -4.96 -18.31
CA ILE A 145 4.15 -5.29 -17.61
C ILE A 145 4.83 -6.44 -18.31
N GLU A 146 6.14 -6.29 -18.54
CA GLU A 146 7.02 -7.37 -18.99
C GLU A 146 7.99 -7.73 -17.86
N GLU A 147 8.07 -9.01 -17.51
CA GLU A 147 9.04 -9.53 -16.56
C GLU A 147 9.86 -10.66 -17.17
N GLU A 148 11.16 -10.66 -16.88
CA GLU A 148 12.04 -11.79 -17.21
C GLU A 148 11.77 -12.94 -16.25
N ILE A 149 11.52 -14.15 -16.78
CA ILE A 149 11.30 -15.34 -15.97
C ILE A 149 12.50 -16.29 -16.16
N PRO A 150 12.98 -16.96 -15.09
CA PRO A 150 14.02 -17.97 -15.25
C PRO A 150 13.58 -19.11 -16.18
N GLU A 151 14.52 -19.59 -17.00
CA GLU A 151 14.34 -20.78 -17.83
C GLU A 151 13.81 -21.96 -16.99
N GLY A 152 12.72 -22.58 -17.43
CA GLY A 152 12.11 -23.73 -16.77
C GLY A 152 11.09 -23.40 -15.67
N PHE A 153 10.75 -22.14 -15.43
CA PHE A 153 9.57 -21.79 -14.62
C PHE A 153 8.27 -22.24 -15.32
N ASP A 154 7.34 -22.83 -14.56
CA ASP A 154 6.05 -23.31 -15.08
C ASP A 154 5.05 -22.15 -15.23
N ILE A 155 5.25 -21.34 -16.25
CA ILE A 155 4.36 -20.22 -16.60
C ILE A 155 2.95 -20.71 -16.98
N ASP A 156 2.82 -21.93 -17.51
CA ASP A 156 1.53 -22.50 -17.91
C ASP A 156 0.60 -22.70 -16.70
N SER A 157 1.16 -23.01 -15.52
CA SER A 157 0.37 -23.08 -14.28
C SER A 157 -0.17 -21.72 -13.87
N LEU A 158 0.67 -20.67 -14.00
CA LEU A 158 0.29 -19.29 -13.69
C LEU A 158 -0.77 -18.76 -14.66
N MET A 159 -0.68 -19.10 -15.95
CA MET A 159 -1.62 -18.66 -16.98
C MET A 159 -3.01 -19.29 -16.88
N LYS A 160 -3.13 -20.51 -16.33
CA LYS A 160 -4.43 -21.20 -16.22
C LYS A 160 -5.33 -20.62 -15.13
N GLU A 161 -4.72 -20.17 -14.03
CA GLU A 161 -5.39 -19.63 -12.87
C GLU A 161 -4.46 -18.59 -12.22
N PRO A 162 -4.46 -17.33 -12.73
CA PRO A 162 -3.50 -16.30 -12.35
C PRO A 162 -3.88 -15.66 -10.99
N THR A 163 -4.00 -16.48 -9.95
CA THR A 163 -4.40 -16.03 -8.61
C THR A 163 -3.22 -15.48 -7.81
N GLY A 164 -3.52 -14.67 -6.79
CA GLY A 164 -2.58 -14.13 -5.83
C GLY A 164 -1.74 -12.94 -6.31
N PHE A 165 -2.06 -12.39 -7.49
CA PHE A 165 -1.53 -11.09 -7.90
C PHE A 165 -2.31 -9.99 -7.20
N GLN A 166 -1.61 -9.08 -6.53
CA GLN A 166 -2.20 -7.92 -5.88
C GLN A 166 -1.90 -6.66 -6.69
N LEU A 167 -2.91 -5.82 -6.94
CA LEU A 167 -2.71 -4.50 -7.53
C LEU A 167 -2.73 -3.44 -6.43
N PHE A 168 -1.62 -2.73 -6.28
CA PHE A 168 -1.50 -1.56 -5.43
C PHE A 168 -1.69 -0.30 -6.28
N ILE A 169 -2.57 0.58 -5.84
CA ILE A 169 -2.68 1.94 -6.33
C ILE A 169 -1.99 2.84 -5.30
N LEU A 170 -1.05 3.65 -5.76
CA LEU A 170 -0.20 4.50 -4.93
C LEU A 170 -0.49 5.96 -5.21
N ASN A 171 -0.34 6.80 -4.19
CA ASN A 171 -0.38 8.25 -4.36
C ASN A 171 0.93 8.79 -4.96
N LYS A 172 1.02 10.12 -5.14
CA LYS A 172 2.21 10.83 -5.62
C LYS A 172 3.50 10.54 -4.82
N ASP A 173 3.36 10.24 -3.54
CA ASP A 173 4.46 9.96 -2.61
C ASP A 173 4.85 8.46 -2.62
N LYS A 174 4.17 7.66 -3.46
CA LYS A 174 4.32 6.20 -3.63
C LYS A 174 3.88 5.40 -2.41
N ASP A 175 3.06 5.99 -1.56
CA ASP A 175 2.41 5.27 -0.48
C ASP A 175 1.12 4.60 -1.02
N PRO A 176 0.86 3.33 -0.68
CA PRO A 176 -0.38 2.66 -1.04
C PRO A 176 -1.61 3.40 -0.52
N ILE A 177 -2.58 3.61 -1.40
CA ILE A 177 -3.89 4.16 -1.07
C ILE A 177 -5.02 3.18 -1.36
N HIS A 178 -4.83 2.22 -2.26
CA HIS A 178 -5.79 1.14 -2.47
C HIS A 178 -5.06 -0.15 -2.83
N ILE A 179 -5.63 -1.28 -2.42
CA ILE A 179 -5.08 -2.61 -2.68
C ILE A 179 -6.23 -3.50 -3.15
N ILE A 180 -6.06 -4.09 -4.32
CA ILE A 180 -6.87 -5.20 -4.82
C ILE A 180 -6.10 -6.47 -4.51
N ASP A 181 -6.62 -7.28 -3.58
CA ASP A 181 -5.93 -8.44 -3.02
C ASP A 181 -5.73 -9.59 -4.03
N ASP A 182 -6.65 -9.74 -4.99
CA ASP A 182 -6.54 -10.73 -6.07
C ASP A 182 -7.19 -10.17 -7.33
N ILE A 183 -6.36 -9.77 -8.30
CA ILE A 183 -6.81 -9.13 -9.54
C ILE A 183 -7.71 -10.09 -10.35
N TYR A 184 -7.40 -11.38 -10.36
CA TYR A 184 -8.15 -12.38 -11.13
C TYR A 184 -9.58 -12.55 -10.61
N TYR A 185 -9.76 -12.66 -9.28
CA TYR A 185 -11.10 -12.73 -8.71
C TYR A 185 -11.83 -11.39 -8.74
N TYR A 186 -11.09 -10.27 -8.70
CA TYR A 186 -11.68 -8.95 -8.84
C TYR A 186 -12.22 -8.71 -10.26
N SER A 187 -11.51 -9.18 -11.31
CA SER A 187 -11.98 -9.06 -12.69
C SER A 187 -13.20 -9.93 -12.99
N ASP A 188 -13.35 -11.05 -12.30
CA ASP A 188 -14.53 -11.93 -12.40
C ASP A 188 -15.76 -11.38 -11.63
N TYR A 189 -15.61 -10.29 -10.88
CA TYR A 189 -16.70 -9.69 -10.11
C TYR A 189 -17.63 -8.87 -11.00
N ASP A 190 -18.86 -9.35 -11.16
CA ASP A 190 -19.96 -8.62 -11.80
C ASP A 190 -20.82 -7.91 -10.72
N PRO A 191 -20.74 -6.57 -10.59
CA PRO A 191 -21.51 -5.82 -9.62
C PRO A 191 -23.03 -5.88 -9.87
N ASP A 192 -23.48 -6.04 -11.12
CA ASP A 192 -24.91 -6.05 -11.48
C ASP A 192 -25.60 -7.37 -11.08
N LEU A 193 -24.86 -8.47 -11.09
CA LEU A 193 -25.37 -9.77 -10.63
C LEU A 193 -25.52 -9.85 -9.10
N SER A 194 -24.73 -9.08 -8.35
CA SER A 194 -24.75 -9.08 -6.88
C SER A 194 -26.01 -8.42 -6.29
N GLN A 195 -26.67 -7.53 -7.03
CA GLN A 195 -27.88 -6.82 -6.57
C GLN A 195 -29.18 -7.61 -6.78
N THR A 196 -29.12 -8.80 -7.38
CA THR A 196 -30.31 -9.58 -7.77
C THR A 196 -30.84 -10.52 -6.65
N ILE A 197 -30.20 -10.59 -5.48
CA ILE A 197 -30.65 -11.45 -4.36
C ILE A 197 -31.23 -10.63 -3.20
N VAL A 198 -32.21 -9.75 -3.45
CA VAL A 198 -33.19 -9.34 -2.43
C VAL A 198 -34.51 -8.92 -3.08
N GLU A 199 -35.38 -9.86 -3.43
CA GLU A 199 -36.85 -9.66 -3.42
C GLU A 199 -37.57 -10.94 -3.00
#